data_AF-A0A6J1L4C4-F1
#
_entry.id   AF-A0A6J1L4C4-F1
#
_cell.length_a   1.000
_cell.length_b   1.000
_cell.length_c   1.000
_cell.angle_alpha   90.00
_cell.angle_beta   90.00
_cell.angle_gamma   90.00
#
_symmetry.space_group_name_H-M   'P 1'
#
loop_
_entity.id
_entity.type
_entity.pdbx_description
1 polymer ?
#
loop_
_entity_poly.entity_id
_entity_poly.type
_entity_poly.pdbx_seq_one_letter_code
_entity_poly.pdbx_strand_id
1 'polypeptide(L)'
;MLILWFVPLVSSCLALNTVGNLLNRLYFPGNQSCLLNCFGNYLCKHHIKKCTSLLKHYDLSGTDEKYEEYRKLLIYGHNGLRNRLATKLNLCDMLEIRWNDRLAMYANRHHTLCHRNIMCDAQNTRYLHMPDSEYAPYEAKNFNISRNGFFYRNTYSANFIPFALSNWYEAHTSLNFPKLIQHKNQTYYKLVGGYNSFFNMINPQTQMMGCSIAMFVDGRSLICYYYPFVHAGPKIYLRVMEKSCRCPYTFPVFDPVFKRICIYK
;
A
#
# COMPACT_ATOMS: atom_id res chain seq x y z
N MET A 1 -15.88 -66.55 21.66
CA MET A 1 -16.44 -65.32 22.26
C MET A 1 -15.61 -64.16 21.74
N LEU A 2 -15.89 -63.54 20.59
CA LEU A 2 -17.08 -62.74 20.21
C LEU A 2 -17.39 -61.66 21.26
N ILE A 3 -16.99 -60.42 20.95
CA ILE A 3 -17.82 -59.20 21.05
C ILE A 3 -17.18 -58.12 20.15
N LEU A 4 -17.97 -57.70 19.17
CA LEU A 4 -17.81 -56.54 18.28
C LEU A 4 -18.24 -55.26 19.00
N TRP A 5 -17.54 -54.15 18.78
CA TRP A 5 -18.05 -52.75 18.80
C TRP A 5 -17.21 -51.96 17.77
N PHE A 6 -17.63 -51.80 16.52
CA PHE A 6 -18.46 -50.73 15.92
C PHE A 6 -18.02 -49.26 16.21
N VAL A 7 -17.48 -48.64 15.14
CA VAL A 7 -17.70 -47.25 14.62
C VAL A 7 -16.84 -46.11 15.25
N PRO A 8 -16.38 -45.07 14.49
CA PRO A 8 -16.82 -44.64 13.15
C PRO A 8 -15.75 -44.52 12.06
N LEU A 9 -16.30 -44.44 10.83
CA LEU A 9 -15.67 -44.04 9.59
C LEU A 9 -14.77 -42.82 9.75
N VAL A 10 -13.47 -43.00 9.55
CA VAL A 10 -12.61 -41.90 9.08
C VAL A 10 -12.90 -41.74 7.59
N SER A 11 -13.77 -40.78 7.29
CA SER A 11 -13.99 -40.29 5.94
C SER A 11 -12.72 -39.57 5.49
N SER A 12 -11.79 -40.34 4.91
CA SER A 12 -10.64 -39.81 4.18
C SER A 12 -11.15 -39.15 2.91
N CYS A 13 -11.58 -37.89 2.99
CA CYS A 13 -11.65 -37.01 1.83
C CYS A 13 -10.22 -36.80 1.31
N LEU A 14 -9.75 -37.74 0.50
CA LEU A 14 -8.68 -37.52 -0.47
C LEU A 14 -9.24 -36.61 -1.56
N ALA A 15 -9.26 -35.31 -1.30
CA ALA A 15 -9.36 -34.32 -2.35
C ALA A 15 -7.97 -34.11 -2.98
N LEU A 16 -7.55 -35.08 -3.79
CA LEU A 16 -6.69 -34.75 -4.93
C LEU A 16 -7.61 -34.20 -6.02
N ASN A 17 -7.67 -32.87 -6.11
CA ASN A 17 -7.99 -32.21 -7.38
C ASN A 17 -6.89 -31.16 -7.61
N THR A 18 -5.87 -31.63 -8.33
CA THR A 18 -5.31 -30.96 -9.49
C THR A 18 -5.59 -29.46 -9.59
N VAL A 19 -4.51 -28.73 -9.37
CA VAL A 19 -4.21 -27.41 -9.92
C VAL A 19 -4.76 -27.28 -11.34
N GLY A 20 -5.92 -26.63 -11.46
CA GLY A 20 -6.50 -26.18 -12.72
C GLY A 20 -6.30 -24.68 -12.85
N ASN A 21 -5.41 -24.29 -13.76
CA ASN A 21 -5.08 -22.92 -14.15
C ASN A 21 -6.30 -22.06 -14.52
N LEU A 22 -6.93 -21.39 -13.56
CA LEU A 22 -8.04 -20.45 -13.82
C LEU A 22 -8.08 -19.23 -12.88
N LEU A 23 -6.97 -18.88 -12.22
CA LEU A 23 -6.84 -17.67 -11.42
C LEU A 23 -6.01 -16.63 -12.17
N ASN A 24 -6.55 -16.01 -13.22
CA ASN A 24 -5.89 -14.88 -13.88
C ASN A 24 -6.84 -13.90 -14.60
N ARG A 25 -8.09 -13.81 -14.15
CA ARG A 25 -8.99 -12.70 -14.46
C ARG A 25 -9.79 -12.40 -13.20
N LEU A 26 -9.67 -11.18 -12.68
CA LEU A 26 -10.65 -10.65 -11.74
C LEU A 26 -11.96 -10.50 -12.51
N TYR A 27 -12.76 -11.57 -12.56
CA TYR A 27 -14.14 -11.47 -12.99
C TYR A 27 -14.87 -10.62 -11.95
N PHE A 28 -15.39 -9.49 -12.42
CA PHE A 28 -16.35 -8.69 -11.66
C PHE A 28 -17.56 -9.58 -11.33
N PRO A 29 -18.10 -9.54 -10.10
CA PRO A 29 -19.39 -10.15 -9.85
C PRO A 29 -20.45 -9.38 -10.67
N GLY A 30 -20.93 -10.02 -11.74
CA GLY A 30 -22.02 -9.53 -12.59
C GLY A 30 -21.58 -8.56 -13.71
N ASN A 31 -21.60 -9.05 -14.95
CA ASN A 31 -21.81 -8.29 -16.19
C ASN A 31 -20.93 -7.06 -16.52
N GLN A 32 -19.78 -6.84 -15.85
CA GLN A 32 -18.92 -5.68 -16.11
C GLN A 32 -17.66 -6.07 -16.88
N SER A 33 -17.58 -5.62 -18.14
CA SER A 33 -16.46 -5.78 -19.09
C SER A 33 -15.38 -4.70 -18.92
N CYS A 34 -15.04 -4.39 -17.66
CA CYS A 34 -13.96 -3.47 -17.33
C CYS A 34 -12.69 -4.25 -17.01
N LEU A 35 -11.55 -3.81 -17.52
CA LEU A 35 -10.24 -4.30 -17.09
C LEU A 35 -9.55 -3.16 -16.35
N LEU A 36 -9.29 -3.37 -15.06
CA LEU A 36 -8.40 -2.54 -14.28
C LEU A 36 -7.00 -3.13 -14.37
N ASN A 37 -6.05 -2.37 -14.90
CA ASN A 37 -4.66 -2.76 -14.77
C ASN A 37 -4.05 -2.18 -13.49
N CYS A 38 -2.89 -2.70 -13.09
CA CYS A 38 -2.19 -2.20 -11.90
C CYS A 38 -1.74 -0.74 -12.04
N PHE A 39 -1.90 -0.08 -13.20
CA PHE A 39 -1.61 1.33 -13.39
C PHE A 39 -2.80 2.23 -13.00
N GLY A 40 -3.88 1.63 -12.48
CA GLY A 40 -5.11 2.36 -12.21
C GLY A 40 -5.83 2.78 -13.49
N ASN A 41 -5.45 2.25 -14.65
CA ASN A 41 -6.12 2.54 -15.92
C ASN A 41 -7.24 1.53 -16.16
N TYR A 42 -8.35 2.04 -16.69
CA TYR A 42 -9.55 1.27 -16.94
C TYR A 42 -9.78 1.16 -18.45
N LEU A 43 -9.97 -0.07 -18.90
CA LEU A 43 -10.47 -0.37 -20.23
C LEU A 43 -11.86 -1.01 -20.07
N CYS A 44 -12.89 -0.19 -20.18
CA CYS A 44 -14.28 -0.66 -20.10
C CYS A 44 -14.89 -0.70 -21.50
N LYS A 45 -15.44 -1.86 -21.89
CA LYS A 45 -16.20 -1.95 -23.16
C LYS A 45 -17.59 -1.30 -23.07
N HIS A 46 -18.11 -1.11 -21.86
CA HIS A 46 -19.44 -0.54 -21.60
C HIS A 46 -19.42 0.51 -20.49
N HIS A 47 -20.51 1.27 -20.40
CA HIS A 47 -20.73 2.26 -19.35
C HIS A 47 -20.67 1.61 -17.96
N ILE A 48 -19.89 2.21 -17.06
CA ILE A 48 -19.73 1.73 -15.70
C ILE A 48 -20.97 2.09 -14.89
N LYS A 49 -21.69 1.09 -14.39
CA LYS A 49 -22.85 1.33 -13.53
C LYS A 49 -22.42 2.10 -12.27
N LYS A 50 -23.16 3.14 -11.92
CA LYS A 50 -22.94 3.92 -10.69
C LYS A 50 -22.95 3.00 -9.47
N CYS A 51 -21.97 3.15 -8.58
CA CYS A 51 -21.87 2.39 -7.34
C CYS A 51 -23.02 2.77 -6.40
N THR A 52 -24.02 1.90 -6.26
CA THR A 52 -25.18 2.13 -5.38
C THR A 52 -24.83 2.07 -3.90
N SER A 53 -23.72 1.40 -3.55
CA SER A 53 -23.26 1.29 -2.17
C SER A 53 -22.39 2.45 -1.71
N LEU A 54 -21.97 3.35 -2.61
CA LEU A 54 -21.15 4.52 -2.30
C LEU A 54 -22.06 5.68 -1.87
N LEU A 55 -22.03 5.99 -0.57
CA LEU A 55 -22.80 7.08 0.02
C LEU A 55 -22.11 8.43 -0.21
N LYS A 56 -20.78 8.47 -0.06
CA LYS A 56 -19.99 9.70 -0.24
C LYS A 56 -18.57 9.37 -0.67
N HIS A 57 -18.04 10.13 -1.62
CA HIS A 57 -16.65 10.04 -2.05
C HIS A 57 -15.94 11.34 -1.71
N TYR A 58 -14.73 11.23 -1.19
CA TYR A 58 -13.87 12.35 -0.82
C TYR A 58 -12.64 12.29 -1.75
N ASP A 59 -12.70 13.08 -2.81
CA ASP A 59 -11.59 13.22 -3.75
C ASP A 59 -10.52 14.13 -3.14
N LEU A 60 -9.52 13.53 -2.49
CA LEU A 60 -8.46 14.29 -1.83
C LEU A 60 -7.47 14.94 -2.80
N SER A 61 -7.67 14.87 -4.13
CA SER A 61 -6.94 15.69 -5.09
C SER A 61 -7.60 17.07 -5.30
N GLY A 62 -8.83 17.26 -4.83
CA GLY A 62 -9.55 18.53 -4.94
C GLY A 62 -9.08 19.61 -3.94
N THR A 63 -9.54 20.85 -4.11
CA THR A 63 -9.11 22.02 -3.31
C THR A 63 -9.97 22.32 -2.08
N ASP A 64 -10.92 21.43 -1.72
CA ASP A 64 -11.77 21.58 -0.54
C ASP A 64 -10.92 21.65 0.76
N GLU A 65 -11.22 22.62 1.64
CA GLU A 65 -10.51 22.84 2.89
C GLU A 65 -10.50 21.59 3.79
N LYS A 66 -11.60 20.84 3.82
CA LYS A 66 -11.69 19.59 4.56
C LYS A 66 -10.75 18.51 3.99
N TYR A 67 -10.53 18.52 2.68
CA TYR A 67 -9.58 17.61 2.05
C TYR A 67 -8.15 18.00 2.42
N GLU A 68 -7.88 19.30 2.55
CA GLU A 68 -6.59 19.78 3.03
C GLU A 68 -6.29 19.32 4.46
N GLU A 69 -7.27 19.34 5.37
CA GLU A 69 -7.11 18.77 6.72
C GLU A 69 -6.79 17.27 6.68
N TYR A 70 -7.48 16.51 5.84
CA TYR A 70 -7.21 15.07 5.67
C TYR A 70 -5.83 14.79 5.09
N ARG A 71 -5.41 15.57 4.08
CA ARG A 71 -4.06 15.50 3.50
C ARG A 71 -3.01 15.77 4.56
N LYS A 72 -3.15 16.85 5.33
CA LYS A 72 -2.24 17.22 6.42
C LYS A 72 -2.14 16.09 7.44
N LEU A 73 -3.26 15.54 7.91
CA LEU A 73 -3.25 14.48 8.91
C LEU A 73 -2.54 13.21 8.40
N LEU A 74 -2.78 12.83 7.15
CA LEU A 74 -2.10 11.70 6.51
C LEU A 74 -0.59 11.95 6.40
N ILE A 75 -0.18 13.11 5.88
CA ILE A 75 1.24 13.48 5.71
C ILE A 75 1.96 13.56 7.05
N TYR A 76 1.37 14.23 8.05
CA TYR A 76 1.93 14.34 9.40
C TYR A 76 2.03 12.98 10.08
N GLY A 77 1.05 12.11 9.91
CA GLY A 77 1.10 10.73 10.42
C GLY A 77 2.30 9.95 9.87
N HIS A 78 2.56 10.07 8.57
CA HIS A 78 3.69 9.40 7.92
C HIS A 78 5.03 10.02 8.31
N ASN A 79 5.20 11.33 8.12
CA ASN A 79 6.46 12.02 8.41
C ASN A 79 6.79 12.00 9.91
N GLY A 80 5.78 12.07 10.78
CA GLY A 80 5.94 11.91 12.23
C GLY A 80 6.46 10.52 12.61
N LEU A 81 5.89 9.45 12.05
CA LEU A 81 6.38 8.08 12.27
C LEU A 81 7.82 7.91 11.77
N ARG A 82 8.10 8.37 10.55
CA ARG A 82 9.44 8.32 9.93
C ARG A 82 10.47 9.08 10.76
N ASN A 83 10.13 10.27 11.25
CA ASN A 83 10.99 11.08 12.09
C ASN A 83 11.26 10.40 13.44
N ARG A 84 10.23 9.81 14.06
CA ARG A 84 10.38 9.05 15.30
C ARG A 84 11.31 7.85 15.10
N LEU A 85 11.14 7.11 14.02
CA LEU A 85 12.00 5.98 13.68
C LEU A 85 13.44 6.43 13.43
N ALA A 86 13.64 7.48 12.63
CA ALA A 86 14.94 8.04 12.34
C ALA A 86 15.64 8.58 13.58
N THR A 87 14.91 9.16 14.52
CA THR A 87 15.46 9.60 15.81
C THR A 87 15.87 8.40 16.66
N LYS A 88 14.99 7.40 16.82
CA LYS A 88 15.24 6.23 17.69
C LYS A 88 16.39 5.36 17.22
N LEU A 89 16.51 5.16 15.90
CA LEU A 89 17.53 4.30 15.30
C LEU A 89 18.75 5.11 14.82
N ASN A 90 18.81 6.41 15.11
CA ASN A 90 19.84 7.33 14.62
C ASN A 90 20.07 7.15 13.12
N LEU A 91 19.01 7.26 12.32
CA LEU A 91 19.07 7.07 10.86
C LEU A 91 19.47 8.35 10.15
N CYS A 92 20.09 8.15 8.99
CA CYS A 92 20.34 9.16 7.98
C CYS A 92 19.28 9.06 6.87
N ASP A 93 19.30 10.00 5.92
CA ASP A 93 18.63 9.92 4.59
C ASP A 93 17.14 9.52 4.50
N MET A 94 16.38 9.66 5.59
CA MET A 94 14.92 9.51 5.59
C MET A 94 14.27 10.69 4.87
N LEU A 95 13.68 10.46 3.70
CA LEU A 95 13.10 11.54 2.89
C LEU A 95 11.70 11.94 3.38
N GLU A 96 11.36 13.21 3.17
CA GLU A 96 10.00 13.71 3.38
C GLU A 96 9.03 13.10 2.38
N ILE A 97 7.88 12.64 2.88
CA ILE A 97 6.72 12.33 2.05
C ILE A 97 5.89 13.59 1.87
N ARG A 98 5.70 13.99 0.60
CA ARG A 98 4.83 15.10 0.18
C ARG A 98 3.57 14.59 -0.49
N TRP A 99 2.54 15.43 -0.57
CA TRP A 99 1.31 15.08 -1.27
C TRP A 99 1.52 15.07 -2.80
N ASN A 100 0.81 14.18 -3.50
CA ASN A 100 0.80 14.10 -4.95
C ASN A 100 -0.60 13.79 -5.49
N ASP A 101 -1.15 14.72 -6.27
CA ASP A 101 -2.52 14.61 -6.79
C ASP A 101 -2.70 13.48 -7.79
N ARG A 102 -1.67 13.15 -8.58
CA ARG A 102 -1.76 12.02 -9.53
C ARG A 102 -1.91 10.68 -8.78
N LEU A 103 -1.18 10.50 -7.67
CA LEU A 103 -1.33 9.33 -6.81
C LEU A 103 -2.70 9.30 -6.13
N ALA A 104 -3.22 10.46 -5.72
CA ALA A 104 -4.56 10.56 -5.15
C ALA A 104 -5.64 10.20 -6.18
N MET A 105 -5.47 10.63 -7.44
CA MET A 105 -6.33 10.23 -8.55
C MET A 105 -6.32 8.71 -8.76
N TYR A 106 -5.17 8.04 -8.64
CA TYR A 106 -5.13 6.57 -8.72
C TYR A 106 -5.91 5.90 -7.59
N ALA A 107 -5.80 6.41 -6.36
CA ALA A 107 -6.61 5.94 -5.26
C ALA A 107 -8.12 6.20 -5.48
N ASN A 108 -8.48 7.37 -6.01
CA ASN A 108 -9.87 7.76 -6.28
C ASN A 108 -10.57 6.79 -7.22
N ARG A 109 -9.87 6.32 -8.24
CA ARG A 109 -10.47 5.43 -9.24
C ARG A 109 -10.96 4.10 -8.66
N HIS A 110 -10.35 3.60 -7.58
CA HIS A 110 -10.89 2.43 -6.87
C HIS A 110 -12.28 2.73 -6.31
N HIS A 111 -12.41 3.86 -5.61
CA HIS A 111 -13.65 4.25 -4.97
C HIS A 111 -14.76 4.61 -5.95
N THR A 112 -14.46 5.33 -7.04
CA THR A 112 -15.45 5.67 -8.06
C THR A 112 -16.05 4.43 -8.72
N LEU A 113 -15.33 3.30 -8.66
CA LEU A 113 -15.74 2.01 -9.21
C LEU A 113 -16.16 1.01 -8.17
N CYS A 114 -16.58 1.49 -7.00
CA CYS A 114 -17.17 0.67 -5.96
C CYS A 114 -16.19 -0.30 -5.28
N HIS A 115 -14.88 -0.11 -5.43
CA HIS A 115 -13.89 -0.93 -4.76
C HIS A 115 -13.55 -0.35 -3.39
N ARG A 116 -13.80 -1.15 -2.35
CA ARG A 116 -13.49 -0.81 -0.95
C ARG A 116 -12.04 -1.11 -0.57
N ASN A 117 -11.40 -2.02 -1.31
CA ASN A 117 -10.04 -2.46 -1.08
C ASN A 117 -9.26 -2.35 -2.39
N ILE A 118 -7.93 -2.37 -2.28
CA ILE A 118 -7.05 -2.42 -3.45
C ILE A 118 -7.30 -3.74 -4.19
N MET A 119 -7.74 -3.66 -5.44
CA MET A 119 -8.04 -4.84 -6.27
C MET A 119 -6.84 -5.40 -7.02
N CYS A 120 -5.68 -4.75 -6.92
CA CYS A 120 -4.51 -5.07 -7.73
C CYS A 120 -3.26 -5.24 -6.86
N ASP A 121 -2.86 -6.48 -6.61
CA ASP A 121 -1.55 -6.81 -6.05
C ASP A 121 -0.53 -6.99 -7.17
N ALA A 122 0.33 -5.99 -7.34
CA ALA A 122 1.43 -6.01 -8.31
C ALA A 122 2.49 -7.11 -8.06
N GLN A 123 2.34 -7.88 -6.98
CA GLN A 123 3.22 -9.03 -6.72
C GLN A 123 2.87 -10.24 -7.59
N ASN A 124 1.61 -10.39 -8.04
CA ASN A 124 1.19 -11.50 -8.90
C ASN A 124 1.17 -11.17 -10.40
N THR A 125 1.44 -9.91 -10.79
CA THR A 125 1.49 -9.54 -12.22
C THR A 125 2.69 -10.07 -12.98
N ARG A 126 3.68 -10.70 -12.32
CA ARG A 126 4.76 -11.42 -13.03
C ARG A 126 4.27 -12.68 -13.78
N TYR A 127 3.08 -13.18 -13.45
CA TYR A 127 2.51 -14.41 -14.02
C TYR A 127 1.20 -14.19 -14.78
N LEU A 128 0.78 -12.93 -14.97
CA LEU A 128 -0.29 -12.63 -15.91
C LEU A 128 0.32 -12.66 -17.31
N HIS A 129 0.27 -13.82 -17.94
CA HIS A 129 0.20 -13.91 -19.40
C HIS A 129 -1.04 -13.13 -19.83
N MET A 130 -0.91 -11.81 -19.96
CA MET A 130 -1.78 -11.08 -20.87
C MET A 130 -1.55 -11.74 -22.24
N PRO A 131 -2.60 -12.26 -22.90
CA PRO A 131 -2.44 -12.70 -24.29
C PRO A 131 -1.83 -11.51 -25.03
N ASP A 132 -0.82 -11.79 -25.85
CA ASP A 132 -0.10 -10.81 -26.68
C ASP A 132 -1.09 -9.93 -27.42
N SER A 133 -1.53 -8.89 -26.72
CA SER A 133 -2.29 -7.81 -27.26
C SER A 133 -1.22 -6.84 -27.70
N GLU A 134 -1.26 -6.49 -28.97
CA GLU A 134 -0.59 -5.36 -29.62
C GLU A 134 -0.66 -4.03 -28.82
N TYR A 135 -1.44 -4.00 -27.72
CA TYR A 135 -1.63 -2.90 -26.77
C TYR A 135 -1.12 -3.18 -25.36
N ALA A 136 -0.25 -4.16 -25.11
CA ALA A 136 0.50 -4.20 -23.86
C ALA A 136 1.55 -3.08 -23.92
N PRO A 137 1.34 -1.91 -23.27
CA PRO A 137 2.31 -0.84 -23.37
C PRO A 137 3.64 -1.36 -22.82
N TYR A 138 4.69 -1.12 -23.61
CA TYR A 138 6.10 -1.41 -23.34
C TYR A 138 6.60 -0.94 -21.95
N GLU A 139 5.77 -0.16 -21.24
CA GLU A 139 5.98 0.46 -19.94
C GLU A 139 5.64 -0.42 -18.72
N ALA A 140 5.04 -1.61 -18.90
CA ALA A 140 4.72 -2.50 -17.78
C ALA A 140 5.96 -3.04 -17.02
N LYS A 141 7.18 -2.73 -17.48
CA LYS A 141 8.40 -3.39 -17.03
C LYS A 141 8.99 -2.91 -15.70
N ASN A 142 8.68 -1.72 -15.15
CA ASN A 142 9.25 -1.28 -13.86
C ASN A 142 8.44 -0.14 -13.19
N PHE A 143 7.23 -0.42 -12.69
CA PHE A 143 6.48 0.59 -11.93
C PHE A 143 6.82 0.57 -10.44
N ASN A 144 7.22 1.75 -9.95
CA ASN A 144 7.83 1.93 -8.67
C ASN A 144 6.86 2.50 -7.63
N ILE A 145 5.70 1.85 -7.47
CA ILE A 145 4.57 2.35 -6.66
C ILE A 145 4.16 1.29 -5.65
N SER A 146 3.87 1.68 -4.41
CA SER A 146 3.19 0.84 -3.42
C SER A 146 1.89 1.44 -2.92
N ARG A 147 1.16 0.67 -2.10
CA ARG A 147 -0.22 0.99 -1.73
C ARG A 147 -0.55 0.51 -0.33
N ASN A 148 -1.37 1.28 0.38
CA ASN A 148 -2.01 0.87 1.61
C ASN A 148 -3.52 1.00 1.46
N GLY A 149 -4.26 0.00 1.92
CA GLY A 149 -5.71 0.00 1.99
C GLY A 149 -6.16 -0.18 3.43
N PHE A 150 -7.28 0.44 3.79
CA PHE A 150 -7.91 0.25 5.09
C PHE A 150 -9.42 0.38 4.94
N PHE A 151 -10.16 -0.60 5.45
CA PHE A 151 -11.62 -0.56 5.49
C PHE A 151 -12.10 -0.75 6.94
N TYR A 152 -13.00 0.13 7.37
CA TYR A 152 -13.55 0.10 8.72
C TYR A 152 -15.07 0.14 8.67
N ARG A 153 -15.73 -0.82 9.32
CA ARG A 153 -17.20 -1.00 9.25
C ARG A 153 -18.01 0.14 9.90
N ASN A 154 -17.37 1.06 10.61
CA ASN A 154 -18.06 2.20 11.20
C ASN A 154 -18.03 3.41 10.26
N THR A 155 -19.16 3.65 9.61
CA THR A 155 -19.40 4.74 8.63
C THR A 155 -19.23 6.14 9.22
N TYR A 156 -19.47 6.34 10.51
CA TYR A 156 -19.56 7.66 11.15
C TYR A 156 -18.39 7.99 12.08
N SER A 157 -17.35 7.15 12.11
CA SER A 157 -16.18 7.41 12.96
C SER A 157 -15.49 8.73 12.58
N ALA A 158 -15.41 9.66 13.53
CA ALA A 158 -14.69 10.93 13.40
C ALA A 158 -13.17 10.71 13.31
N ASN A 159 -12.65 9.70 14.01
CA ASN A 159 -11.22 9.37 14.09
C ASN A 159 -10.77 8.35 13.04
N PHE A 160 -11.43 8.33 11.87
CA PHE A 160 -11.16 7.33 10.84
C PHE A 160 -9.71 7.30 10.34
N ILE A 161 -9.11 8.46 10.02
CA ILE A 161 -7.72 8.55 9.56
C ILE A 161 -6.73 8.10 10.65
N PRO A 162 -6.83 8.58 11.91
CA PRO A 162 -5.98 8.07 12.99
C PRO A 162 -6.08 6.55 13.18
N PHE A 163 -7.29 5.97 13.10
CA PHE A 163 -7.45 4.52 13.17
C PHE A 163 -6.75 3.79 12.02
N ALA A 164 -6.86 4.32 10.79
CA ALA A 164 -6.16 3.74 9.64
C ALA A 164 -4.64 3.79 9.80
N LEU A 165 -4.10 4.93 10.25
CA LEU A 165 -2.67 5.09 10.51
C LEU A 165 -2.17 4.15 11.61
N SER A 166 -2.92 3.99 12.70
CA SER A 166 -2.60 3.04 13.76
C SER A 166 -2.62 1.59 13.28
N ASN A 167 -3.63 1.22 12.49
CA ASN A 167 -3.72 -0.13 11.92
C ASN A 167 -2.55 -0.43 10.98
N TRP A 168 -2.17 0.53 10.14
CA TRP A 168 -0.98 0.37 9.29
C TRP A 168 0.32 0.33 10.10
N TYR A 169 0.40 1.09 11.19
CA TYR A 169 1.51 1.02 12.12
C TYR A 169 1.62 -0.38 12.76
N GLU A 170 0.52 -0.96 13.24
CA GLU A 170 0.49 -2.28 13.90
C GLU A 170 1.04 -3.42 13.04
N ALA A 171 1.04 -3.27 11.71
CA ALA A 171 1.64 -4.25 10.81
C ALA A 171 3.14 -4.49 11.06
N HIS A 172 3.83 -3.60 11.79
CA HIS A 172 5.21 -3.84 12.23
C HIS A 172 5.37 -5.13 13.05
N THR A 173 4.33 -5.57 13.77
CA THR A 173 4.34 -6.78 14.61
C THR A 173 4.55 -8.06 13.81
N SER A 174 4.23 -8.06 12.52
CA SER A 174 4.44 -9.17 11.59
C SER A 174 5.85 -9.22 10.99
N LEU A 175 6.68 -8.21 11.25
CA LEU A 175 8.03 -8.09 10.68
C LEU A 175 9.09 -8.62 11.64
N ASN A 176 10.16 -9.15 11.09
CA ASN A 176 11.33 -9.51 11.91
C ASN A 176 12.00 -8.24 12.44
N PHE A 177 12.58 -8.36 13.63
CA PHE A 177 13.36 -7.27 14.21
C PHE A 177 14.51 -6.86 13.25
N PRO A 178 14.75 -5.56 13.02
CA PRO A 178 15.81 -5.11 12.12
C PRO A 178 17.19 -5.60 12.57
N LYS A 179 17.96 -6.18 11.65
CA LYS A 179 19.34 -6.61 11.92
C LYS A 179 20.33 -5.56 11.44
N LEU A 180 21.32 -5.24 12.27
CA LEU A 180 22.42 -4.38 11.86
C LEU A 180 23.31 -5.14 10.85
N ILE A 181 23.63 -4.49 9.73
CA ILE A 181 24.52 -5.03 8.71
C ILE A 181 25.50 -3.95 8.25
N GLN A 182 26.64 -4.37 7.71
CA GLN A 182 27.55 -3.50 6.99
C GLN A 182 27.48 -3.78 5.49
N HIS A 183 27.46 -2.72 4.69
CA HIS A 183 27.50 -2.81 3.23
C HIS A 183 28.26 -1.61 2.66
N LYS A 184 29.28 -1.84 1.83
CA LYS A 184 30.09 -0.79 1.19
C LYS A 184 30.58 0.28 2.19
N ASN A 185 31.15 -0.16 3.31
CA ASN A 185 31.65 0.70 4.40
C ASN A 185 30.59 1.60 5.05
N GLN A 186 29.31 1.21 4.99
CA GLN A 186 28.22 1.91 5.64
C GLN A 186 27.40 0.94 6.48
N THR A 187 26.89 1.44 7.60
CA THR A 187 26.05 0.66 8.52
C THR A 187 24.57 0.85 8.20
N TYR A 188 23.80 -0.24 8.20
CA TYR A 188 22.36 -0.24 7.94
C TYR A 188 21.61 -1.10 8.95
N TYR A 189 20.39 -0.70 9.29
CA TYR A 189 19.38 -1.65 9.76
C TYR A 189 18.66 -2.26 8.56
N LYS A 190 18.78 -3.58 8.43
CA LYS A 190 18.08 -4.38 7.43
C LYS A 190 16.77 -4.89 8.02
N LEU A 191 15.67 -4.37 7.52
CA LEU A 191 14.33 -4.86 7.83
C LEU A 191 13.91 -5.88 6.76
N VAL A 192 13.57 -7.10 7.19
CA VAL A 192 13.17 -8.21 6.32
C VAL A 192 11.87 -8.78 6.87
N GLY A 193 10.87 -9.01 6.03
CA GLY A 193 9.62 -9.62 6.53
C GLY A 193 8.38 -9.37 5.71
N GLY A 194 8.47 -8.66 4.59
CA GLY A 194 7.37 -8.62 3.62
C GLY A 194 6.87 -7.23 3.28
N TYR A 195 5.92 -7.23 2.35
CA TYR A 195 5.28 -6.09 1.74
C TYR A 195 3.98 -5.76 2.47
N ASN A 196 4.09 -5.18 3.67
CA ASN A 196 2.91 -4.79 4.44
C ASN A 196 2.76 -3.27 4.53
N SER A 197 1.69 -2.84 5.19
CA SER A 197 1.34 -1.43 5.30
C SER A 197 2.38 -0.59 6.04
N PHE A 198 2.95 -1.12 7.12
CA PHE A 198 4.03 -0.46 7.86
C PHE A 198 5.26 -0.23 6.98
N PHE A 199 5.64 -1.23 6.18
CA PHE A 199 6.78 -1.16 5.27
C PHE A 199 6.64 0.01 4.27
N ASN A 200 5.43 0.26 3.77
CA ASN A 200 5.15 1.40 2.89
C ASN A 200 5.27 2.76 3.62
N MET A 201 4.90 2.82 4.90
CA MET A 201 4.99 4.06 5.68
C MET A 201 6.44 4.48 5.95
N ILE A 202 7.34 3.52 6.18
CA ILE A 202 8.71 3.79 6.67
C ILE A 202 9.81 3.70 5.63
N ASN A 203 9.50 3.38 4.36
CA ASN A 203 10.51 3.25 3.32
C ASN A 203 11.26 4.58 3.10
N PRO A 204 12.59 4.67 3.37
CA PRO A 204 13.33 5.94 3.33
C PRO A 204 13.24 6.67 1.99
N GLN A 205 13.16 5.92 0.89
CA GLN A 205 13.20 6.48 -0.47
C GLN A 205 11.84 6.96 -0.97
N THR A 206 10.75 6.68 -0.25
CA THR A 206 9.42 7.18 -0.60
C THR A 206 9.32 8.67 -0.32
N GLN A 207 8.85 9.42 -1.32
CA GLN A 207 8.87 10.89 -1.35
C GLN A 207 7.49 11.50 -1.58
N MET A 208 6.55 10.71 -2.08
CA MET A 208 5.25 11.15 -2.54
C MET A 208 4.19 10.17 -2.08
N MET A 209 3.05 10.70 -1.65
CA MET A 209 1.85 9.93 -1.40
C MET A 209 0.61 10.64 -1.91
N GLY A 210 -0.42 9.89 -2.27
CA GLY A 210 -1.74 10.43 -2.56
C GLY A 210 -2.79 9.40 -2.23
N CYS A 211 -3.91 9.84 -1.66
CA CYS A 211 -4.92 8.96 -1.10
C CYS A 211 -6.33 9.35 -1.53
N SER A 212 -7.28 8.46 -1.28
CA SER A 212 -8.71 8.68 -1.45
C SER A 212 -9.45 8.13 -0.25
N ILE A 213 -10.58 8.77 0.12
CA ILE A 213 -11.49 8.27 1.14
C ILE A 213 -12.87 8.08 0.52
N ALA A 214 -13.54 6.99 0.86
CA ALA A 214 -14.93 6.75 0.48
C ALA A 214 -15.75 6.22 1.66
N MET A 215 -17.02 6.59 1.66
CA MET A 215 -18.02 6.14 2.60
C MET A 215 -19.01 5.27 1.85
N PHE A 216 -19.05 4.01 2.23
CA PHE A 216 -19.98 3.01 1.74
C PHE A 216 -21.11 2.80 2.77
N VAL A 217 -22.18 2.14 2.34
CA VAL A 217 -23.31 1.76 3.21
C VAL A 217 -22.86 0.98 4.45
N ASP A 218 -21.77 0.23 4.36
CA ASP A 218 -21.29 -0.70 5.37
C ASP A 218 -19.91 -0.35 5.94
N GLY A 219 -19.41 0.85 5.68
CA GLY A 219 -18.17 1.32 6.28
C GLY A 219 -17.46 2.44 5.51
N ARG A 220 -16.22 2.73 5.91
CA ARG A 220 -15.35 3.71 5.25
C ARG A 220 -14.10 3.02 4.72
N SER A 221 -13.64 3.45 3.56
CA SER A 221 -12.39 3.02 2.97
C SER A 221 -11.41 4.19 2.83
N LEU A 222 -10.13 3.89 3.05
CA LEU A 222 -8.98 4.73 2.77
C LEU A 222 -8.01 3.92 1.90
N ILE A 223 -7.65 4.46 0.75
CA ILE A 223 -6.64 3.88 -0.14
C ILE A 223 -5.56 4.93 -0.36
N CYS A 224 -4.30 4.57 -0.16
CA CYS A 224 -3.15 5.42 -0.39
C CYS A 224 -2.19 4.76 -1.37
N TYR A 225 -1.58 5.58 -2.21
CA TYR A 225 -0.53 5.24 -3.15
C TYR A 225 0.75 5.97 -2.76
N TYR A 226 1.90 5.33 -2.97
CA TYR A 226 3.22 5.84 -2.60
C TYR A 226 4.20 5.75 -3.76
N TYR A 227 5.07 6.74 -3.89
CA TYR A 227 6.13 6.79 -4.90
C TYR A 227 7.37 7.57 -4.39
N PRO A 228 8.57 7.27 -4.88
CA PRO A 228 8.93 6.00 -5.48
C PRO A 228 8.97 4.92 -4.39
N PHE A 229 8.78 3.66 -4.76
CA PHE A 229 8.87 2.53 -3.86
C PHE A 229 10.04 1.62 -4.24
N VAL A 230 11.25 2.20 -4.39
CA VAL A 230 12.41 1.47 -4.91
C VAL A 230 12.85 0.45 -3.86
N HIS A 231 12.77 -0.84 -4.16
CA HIS A 231 13.41 -1.86 -3.33
C HIS A 231 13.70 -3.13 -4.16
N ALA A 232 14.77 -3.83 -3.78
CA ALA A 232 15.11 -5.14 -4.34
C ALA A 232 14.56 -6.25 -3.42
N GLY A 233 13.31 -6.68 -3.68
CA GLY A 233 12.63 -7.69 -2.87
C GLY A 233 12.12 -7.16 -1.51
N PRO A 234 11.59 -8.02 -0.62
CA PRO A 234 10.88 -7.63 0.60
C PRO A 234 11.81 -7.11 1.72
N LYS A 235 12.65 -6.12 1.42
CA LYS A 235 13.73 -5.62 2.25
C LYS A 235 13.82 -4.09 2.18
N ILE A 236 13.90 -3.45 3.34
CA ILE A 236 14.29 -2.04 3.46
C ILE A 236 15.66 -1.99 4.13
N TYR A 237 16.49 -1.07 3.64
CA TYR A 237 17.75 -0.70 4.28
C TYR A 237 17.60 0.71 4.85
N LEU A 238 17.73 0.81 6.17
CA LEU A 238 17.71 2.08 6.89
C LEU A 238 19.15 2.44 7.22
N ARG A 239 19.71 3.47 6.57
CA ARG A 239 21.11 3.83 6.77
C ARG A 239 21.30 4.47 8.14
N VAL A 240 22.28 4.00 8.90
CA VAL A 240 22.63 4.58 10.21
C VAL A 240 23.44 5.86 9.98
N MET A 241 23.18 6.88 10.81
CA MET A 241 23.91 8.13 10.81
C MET A 241 25.27 7.96 11.48
N GLU A 242 26.31 7.98 10.65
CA GLU A 242 27.72 8.12 11.05
C GLU A 242 28.13 9.61 11.01
N LYS A 243 29.31 9.97 11.56
CA LYS A 243 29.77 11.38 11.66
C LYS A 243 29.74 12.16 10.34
N SER A 244 29.89 11.47 9.20
CA SER A 244 29.90 12.04 7.86
C SER A 244 28.53 12.05 7.17
N CYS A 245 27.49 11.48 7.78
CA CYS A 245 26.21 11.30 7.11
C CYS A 245 25.42 12.61 7.01
N ARG A 246 25.07 12.97 5.78
CA ARG A 246 24.27 14.15 5.42
C ARG A 246 23.05 13.69 4.64
N CYS A 247 22.03 14.55 4.59
CA CYS A 247 20.94 14.30 3.68
C CYS A 247 21.43 14.21 2.21
N PRO A 248 20.72 13.46 1.35
CA PRO A 248 21.05 13.38 -0.07
C PRO A 248 21.06 14.76 -0.72
N TYR A 249 21.88 14.95 -1.77
CA TYR A 249 21.97 16.23 -2.50
C TYR A 249 20.61 16.73 -3.01
N THR A 250 19.72 15.81 -3.41
CA THR A 250 18.36 16.12 -3.87
C THR A 250 17.40 16.52 -2.75
N PHE A 251 17.78 16.35 -1.48
CA PHE A 251 17.02 16.74 -0.29
C PHE A 251 17.98 17.30 0.76
N PRO A 252 18.71 18.38 0.48
CA PRO A 252 20.00 18.66 1.12
C PRO A 252 19.91 19.12 2.57
N VAL A 253 18.71 19.39 3.08
CA VAL A 253 18.51 19.98 4.41
C VAL A 253 17.53 19.17 5.25
N PHE A 254 17.72 19.22 6.57
CA PHE A 254 16.75 18.65 7.50
C PHE A 254 15.53 19.57 7.65
N ASP A 255 14.36 18.96 7.80
CA ASP A 255 13.12 19.65 8.09
C ASP A 255 13.17 20.31 9.49
N PRO A 256 12.69 21.56 9.64
CA PRO A 256 12.71 22.25 10.93
C PRO A 256 11.73 21.66 11.96
N VAL A 257 10.63 21.07 11.52
CA VAL A 257 9.61 20.41 12.35
C VAL A 257 10.03 18.95 12.61
N PHE A 258 10.30 18.21 11.54
CA PHE A 258 10.73 16.82 11.57
C PHE A 258 12.26 16.72 11.42
N LYS A 259 12.99 17.08 12.49
CA LYS A 259 14.46 17.25 12.52
C LYS A 259 15.32 16.09 11.98
N ARG A 260 14.76 14.90 11.74
CA ARG A 260 15.45 13.74 11.15
C ARG A 260 14.94 13.35 9.76
N ILE A 261 14.19 14.24 9.12
CA ILE A 261 13.65 14.09 7.76
C ILE A 261 14.37 15.06 6.83
N CYS A 262 14.76 14.57 5.65
CA CYS A 262 15.41 15.34 4.61
C CYS A 262 14.37 15.94 3.65
N ILE A 263 14.44 17.25 3.40
CA ILE A 263 13.51 18.00 2.54
C ILE A 263 14.22 18.64 1.36
N TYR A 264 13.45 18.91 0.31
CA TYR A 264 13.85 19.78 -0.78
C TYR A 264 13.48 21.22 -0.42
N LYS A 265 14.40 22.18 -0.62
CA LYS A 265 14.13 23.62 -0.48
C LYS A 265 14.28 24.30 -1.82
#